data_AF-A0A3L7SM37-F1
#
_entry.id   AF-A0A3L7SM37-F1
#
_cell.length_a   1.000
_cell.length_b   1.000
_cell.length_c   1.000
_cell.angle_alpha   90.00
_cell.angle_beta   90.00
_cell.angle_gamma   90.00
#
_symmetry.space_group_name_H-M   'P 1'
#
loop_
_entity.id
_entity.type
_entity.pdbx_description
1 polymer ?
#
loop_
_entity_poly.entity_id
_entity_poly.type
_entity_poly.pdbx_seq_one_letter_code
_entity_poly.pdbx_strand_id
1 'polypeptide(L)'
;MGGAYRSERFWLQVLPAVVVISCALSAANAQDNFWTGTASTDWNTAGNWSLGNVPTGQNAIVDTAPANIATISADISATPNDIVVRGGGRLDHTAGTAGTGGGSWMFVGQNDTAGTYNLANTGSVAGGITGFAQGTGSLNATGNLLVGAFGDNRTGTVRVNTSGTLAVSGELFIGDSQNSVGDFSLETGVLTVNNKILVGNNRGVGTLTMSGGTLTKTGGDETFVGRDNGTGTLAQSGGTVTLNHNLYVG
;
A
#
# COMPACT_ATOMS: atom_id res chain seq x y z
N MET A 1 -71.17 -62.43 11.54
CA MET A 1 -70.23 -61.46 12.13
C MET A 1 -68.84 -62.04 12.02
N GLY A 2 -67.96 -61.40 11.24
CA GLY A 2 -66.58 -61.82 10.99
C GLY A 2 -66.01 -60.94 9.89
N GLY A 3 -65.09 -60.04 10.26
CA GLY A 3 -64.76 -58.80 9.56
C GLY A 3 -64.04 -58.97 8.22
N ALA A 4 -64.26 -57.98 7.36
CA ALA A 4 -63.62 -57.75 6.08
C ALA A 4 -62.31 -56.96 6.25
N TYR A 5 -61.30 -57.19 5.39
CA TYR A 5 -60.40 -56.12 4.94
C TYR A 5 -59.93 -56.34 3.50
N ARG A 6 -60.07 -55.28 2.70
CA ARG A 6 -59.79 -55.13 1.27
C ARG A 6 -58.28 -54.98 1.04
N SER A 7 -57.77 -55.51 -0.07
CA SER A 7 -56.43 -55.22 -0.59
C SER A 7 -56.49 -54.11 -1.64
N GLU A 8 -55.97 -52.92 -1.31
CA GLU A 8 -55.75 -51.83 -2.27
C GLU A 8 -54.28 -51.79 -2.70
N ARG A 9 -54.05 -51.64 -4.01
CA ARG A 9 -52.75 -51.71 -4.68
C ARG A 9 -51.94 -50.43 -4.42
N PHE A 10 -50.73 -50.59 -3.87
CA PHE A 10 -49.75 -49.53 -3.69
C PHE A 10 -49.02 -49.24 -5.02
N TRP A 11 -49.06 -47.98 -5.47
CA TRP A 11 -48.17 -47.47 -6.54
C TRP A 11 -46.95 -46.81 -5.89
N LEU A 12 -45.76 -47.22 -6.31
CA LEU A 12 -44.48 -46.69 -5.88
C LEU A 12 -44.20 -45.36 -6.63
N GLN A 13 -44.27 -44.21 -5.94
CA GLN A 13 -43.76 -42.94 -6.48
C GLN A 13 -42.32 -42.73 -6.02
N VAL A 14 -41.39 -42.70 -6.99
CA VAL A 14 -40.00 -42.29 -6.76
C VAL A 14 -39.92 -40.77 -6.96
N LEU A 15 -39.55 -40.04 -5.92
CA LEU A 15 -39.27 -38.59 -5.99
C LEU A 15 -37.76 -38.39 -6.28
N PRO A 16 -37.36 -37.52 -7.22
CA PRO A 16 -35.95 -37.18 -7.40
C PRO A 16 -35.50 -36.18 -6.34
N ALA A 17 -34.44 -36.51 -5.61
CA ALA A 17 -33.78 -35.59 -4.69
C ALA A 17 -32.98 -34.55 -5.49
N VAL A 18 -33.38 -33.28 -5.40
CA VAL A 18 -32.60 -32.15 -5.91
C VAL A 18 -31.57 -31.77 -4.86
N VAL A 19 -30.30 -32.03 -5.13
CA VAL A 19 -29.18 -31.54 -4.31
C VAL A 19 -28.85 -30.12 -4.78
N VAL A 20 -29.21 -29.12 -3.97
CA VAL A 20 -28.77 -27.74 -4.17
C VAL A 20 -27.37 -27.60 -3.58
N ILE A 21 -26.34 -27.59 -4.43
CA ILE A 21 -25.00 -27.19 -4.02
C ILE A 21 -24.97 -25.67 -4.05
N SER A 22 -25.25 -25.03 -2.90
CA SER A 22 -24.99 -23.60 -2.73
C SER A 22 -23.48 -23.40 -2.60
N CYS A 23 -22.82 -23.11 -3.71
CA CYS A 23 -21.43 -22.63 -3.69
C CYS A 23 -21.46 -21.18 -3.16
N ALA A 24 -21.29 -21.02 -1.84
CA ALA A 24 -21.01 -19.73 -1.27
C ALA A 24 -19.55 -19.38 -1.61
N LEU A 25 -19.35 -18.64 -2.70
CA LEU A 25 -18.11 -17.90 -2.94
C LEU A 25 -18.00 -16.82 -1.87
N SER A 26 -17.36 -17.14 -0.74
CA SER A 26 -16.87 -16.10 0.17
C SER A 26 -15.67 -15.45 -0.51
N ALA A 27 -15.83 -14.21 -0.99
CA ALA A 27 -14.67 -13.37 -1.24
C ALA A 27 -13.94 -13.18 0.10
N ALA A 28 -12.83 -13.88 0.29
CA ALA A 28 -12.01 -13.72 1.48
C ALA A 28 -11.29 -12.37 1.36
N ASN A 29 -11.81 -11.36 2.06
CA ASN A 29 -11.05 -10.14 2.29
C ASN A 29 -9.87 -10.47 3.20
N ALA A 30 -8.69 -9.91 2.90
CA ALA A 30 -7.56 -10.04 3.81
C ALA A 30 -7.95 -9.51 5.18
N GLN A 31 -7.64 -10.27 6.23
CA GLN A 31 -7.84 -9.81 7.61
C GLN A 31 -6.86 -8.66 7.89
N ASP A 32 -7.27 -7.71 8.72
CA ASP A 32 -6.41 -6.61 9.16
C ASP A 32 -5.56 -7.02 10.38
N ASN A 33 -4.27 -6.70 10.35
CA ASN A 33 -3.34 -6.89 11.46
C ASN A 33 -2.64 -5.56 11.78
N PHE A 34 -2.93 -5.01 12.95
CA PHE A 34 -2.56 -3.66 13.34
C PHE A 34 -1.25 -3.65 14.11
N TRP A 35 -0.38 -2.69 13.81
CA TRP A 35 0.81 -2.40 14.60
C TRP A 35 0.41 -1.81 15.95
N THR A 36 0.75 -2.50 17.03
CA THR A 36 0.54 -2.05 18.40
C THR A 36 1.81 -1.44 19.00
N GLY A 37 3.00 -1.82 18.49
CA GLY A 37 4.29 -1.40 19.04
C GLY A 37 4.49 -1.76 20.52
N THR A 38 3.83 -2.80 21.01
CA THR A 38 3.83 -3.14 22.44
C THR A 38 5.09 -3.84 22.93
N ALA A 39 5.86 -4.49 22.05
CA ALA A 39 7.02 -5.30 22.42
C ALA A 39 8.36 -4.64 22.03
N SER A 40 8.47 -4.07 20.83
CA SER A 40 9.69 -3.47 20.28
C SER A 40 9.36 -2.61 19.06
N THR A 41 10.38 -2.01 18.44
CA THR A 41 10.25 -1.32 17.14
C THR A 41 10.32 -2.27 15.94
N ASP A 42 10.76 -3.50 16.11
CA ASP A 42 11.07 -4.43 15.01
C ASP A 42 9.80 -4.99 14.37
N TRP A 43 9.64 -4.74 13.07
CA TRP A 43 8.54 -5.24 12.23
C TRP A 43 8.33 -6.75 12.36
N ASN A 44 9.43 -7.51 12.47
CA ASN A 44 9.40 -8.98 12.53
C ASN A 44 9.09 -9.54 13.93
N THR A 45 8.89 -8.67 14.92
CA THR A 45 8.45 -9.10 16.26
C THR A 45 6.94 -9.28 16.28
N ALA A 46 6.49 -10.53 16.32
CA ALA A 46 5.07 -10.91 16.36
C ALA A 46 4.24 -10.22 17.47
N GLY A 47 4.87 -9.94 18.62
CA GLY A 47 4.25 -9.23 19.74
C GLY A 47 3.96 -7.75 19.50
N ASN A 48 4.31 -7.19 18.34
CA ASN A 48 3.95 -5.83 17.92
C ASN A 48 2.69 -5.78 17.05
N TRP A 49 2.03 -6.92 16.84
CA TRP A 49 0.90 -7.03 15.93
C TRP A 49 -0.35 -7.50 16.68
N SER A 50 -1.51 -6.93 16.37
CA SER A 50 -2.76 -7.19 17.09
C SER A 50 -3.22 -8.64 17.03
N LEU A 51 -2.80 -9.40 16.01
CA LEU A 51 -3.10 -10.82 15.87
C LEU A 51 -2.02 -11.74 16.48
N GLY A 52 -0.99 -11.17 17.10
CA GLY A 52 0.11 -11.92 17.73
C GLY A 52 1.01 -12.66 16.74
N ASN A 53 1.02 -12.25 15.47
CA ASN A 53 1.89 -12.78 14.42
C ASN A 53 2.34 -11.66 13.47
N VAL A 54 3.49 -11.86 12.81
CA VAL A 54 3.91 -10.99 11.70
C VAL A 54 2.93 -11.19 10.53
N PRO A 55 2.42 -10.12 9.90
CA PRO A 55 1.45 -10.21 8.81
C PRO A 55 1.89 -11.15 7.68
N THR A 56 1.08 -12.18 7.43
CA THR A 56 1.24 -13.20 6.38
C THR A 56 -0.08 -13.33 5.63
N GLY A 57 -0.24 -12.59 4.53
CA GLY A 57 -1.50 -12.51 3.78
C GLY A 57 -2.60 -11.66 4.45
N GLN A 58 -2.37 -11.14 5.66
CA GLN A 58 -3.16 -10.06 6.25
C GLN A 58 -2.70 -8.70 5.74
N ASN A 59 -3.56 -7.68 5.84
CA ASN A 59 -3.12 -6.30 5.68
C ASN A 59 -2.28 -5.90 6.90
N ALA A 60 -1.07 -5.40 6.66
CA ALA A 60 -0.24 -4.81 7.68
C ALA A 60 -0.62 -3.33 7.85
N ILE A 61 -1.23 -2.98 8.98
CA ILE A 61 -1.74 -1.62 9.22
C ILE A 61 -0.94 -0.93 10.31
N VAL A 62 -0.28 0.17 9.96
CA VAL A 62 0.37 1.09 10.90
C VAL A 62 -0.50 2.35 10.96
N ASP A 63 -1.39 2.42 11.94
CA ASP A 63 -2.38 3.51 12.06
C ASP A 63 -2.11 4.49 13.19
N THR A 64 -1.07 4.26 13.98
CA THR A 64 -0.61 5.12 15.07
C THR A 64 0.91 5.14 15.14
N ALA A 65 1.48 6.13 15.84
CA ALA A 65 2.90 6.20 16.13
C ALA A 65 3.13 6.05 17.64
N PRO A 66 3.04 4.81 18.18
CA PRO A 66 3.35 4.55 19.59
C PRO A 66 4.84 4.79 19.86
N ALA A 67 5.25 4.69 21.13
CA ALA A 67 6.65 4.87 21.53
C ALA A 67 7.62 3.99 20.72
N ASN A 68 7.20 2.76 20.42
CA ASN A 68 7.91 1.89 19.50
C ASN A 68 7.38 2.07 18.07
N ILE A 69 8.02 2.95 17.31
CA ILE A 69 7.73 3.18 15.89
C ILE A 69 7.99 1.89 15.08
N ALA A 70 7.07 1.53 14.19
CA ALA A 70 7.23 0.39 13.29
C ALA A 70 8.47 0.56 12.42
N THR A 71 9.43 -0.36 12.55
CA THR A 71 10.73 -0.28 11.89
C THR A 71 11.06 -1.57 11.14
N ILE A 72 11.32 -1.45 9.84
CA ILE A 72 11.90 -2.51 9.00
C ILE A 72 13.40 -2.24 8.90
N SER A 73 14.19 -3.06 9.59
CA SER A 73 15.66 -2.98 9.63
C SER A 73 16.36 -4.24 9.08
N ALA A 74 15.58 -5.20 8.61
CA ALA A 74 15.98 -6.43 7.95
C ALA A 74 14.84 -6.88 7.02
N ASP A 75 15.08 -7.91 6.20
CA ASP A 75 14.03 -8.47 5.34
C ASP A 75 12.80 -8.85 6.18
N ILE A 76 11.60 -8.51 5.69
CA ILE A 76 10.37 -8.91 6.38
C ILE A 76 10.24 -10.44 6.33
N SER A 77 9.93 -11.06 7.47
CA SER A 77 9.89 -12.53 7.58
C SER A 77 8.65 -13.16 6.94
N ALA A 78 7.64 -12.34 6.63
CA ALA A 78 6.41 -12.73 5.98
C ALA A 78 5.86 -11.59 5.13
N THR A 79 5.15 -11.93 4.05
CA THR A 79 4.59 -10.96 3.12
C THR A 79 3.15 -10.63 3.50
N PRO A 80 2.83 -9.37 3.84
CA PRO A 80 1.44 -8.94 4.02
C PRO A 80 0.69 -8.94 2.68
N ASN A 81 -0.64 -8.89 2.70
CA ASN A 81 -1.42 -8.53 1.51
C ASN A 81 -1.13 -7.06 1.16
N ASP A 82 -1.75 -6.11 1.86
CA ASP A 82 -1.45 -4.69 1.71
C ASP A 82 -0.53 -4.18 2.83
N ILE A 83 0.22 -3.12 2.56
CA ILE A 83 0.86 -2.30 3.60
C ILE A 83 0.14 -0.97 3.67
N VAL A 84 -0.41 -0.63 4.83
CA VAL A 84 -1.21 0.58 5.04
C VAL A 84 -0.59 1.41 6.15
N VAL A 85 -0.17 2.63 5.84
CA VAL A 85 0.28 3.62 6.82
C VAL A 85 -0.73 4.77 6.84
N ARG A 86 -1.39 5.00 7.97
CA ARG A 86 -2.49 5.97 8.09
C ARG A 86 -2.58 6.53 9.51
N GLY A 87 -3.47 7.47 9.79
CA GLY A 87 -3.91 7.80 11.15
C GLY A 87 -2.88 8.47 12.05
N GLY A 88 -1.84 9.09 11.48
CA GLY A 88 -0.67 9.53 12.24
C GLY A 88 0.40 8.44 12.41
N GLY A 89 0.16 7.26 11.83
CA GLY A 89 1.10 6.16 11.76
C GLY A 89 2.37 6.52 11.01
N ARG A 90 3.48 5.96 11.51
CA ARG A 90 4.81 6.13 10.94
C ARG A 90 5.48 4.76 10.76
N LEU A 91 5.93 4.50 9.54
CA LEU A 91 6.73 3.32 9.20
C LEU A 91 8.13 3.77 8.74
N ASP A 92 9.14 3.31 9.47
CA ASP A 92 10.55 3.57 9.17
C ASP A 92 11.18 2.32 8.55
N HIS A 93 11.65 2.42 7.32
CA HIS A 93 12.31 1.34 6.60
C HIS A 93 13.76 1.73 6.36
N THR A 94 14.62 1.26 7.26
CA THR A 94 16.02 1.67 7.35
C THR A 94 16.94 0.72 6.58
N ALA A 95 16.59 -0.57 6.50
CA ALA A 95 17.37 -1.62 5.85
C ALA A 95 16.48 -2.83 5.50
N GLY A 96 17.01 -3.76 4.70
CA GLY A 96 16.32 -4.97 4.29
C GLY A 96 15.36 -4.78 3.12
N THR A 97 14.58 -5.81 2.82
CA THR A 97 13.61 -5.84 1.74
C THR A 97 12.21 -6.06 2.30
N ALA A 98 11.28 -5.22 1.87
CA ALA A 98 9.86 -5.37 2.15
C ALA A 98 9.07 -5.41 0.84
N GLY A 99 7.87 -5.98 0.88
CA GLY A 99 6.96 -5.94 -0.23
C GLY A 99 5.54 -6.30 0.15
N THR A 100 4.61 -5.99 -0.74
CA THR A 100 3.21 -6.41 -0.65
C THR A 100 3.00 -7.76 -1.30
N GLY A 101 1.89 -8.43 -0.99
CA GLY A 101 1.44 -9.65 -1.66
C GLY A 101 1.19 -9.38 -3.14
N GLY A 102 1.18 -10.39 -4.00
CA GLY A 102 1.12 -10.19 -5.46
C GLY A 102 -0.10 -9.39 -5.93
N GLY A 103 0.13 -8.23 -6.56
CA GLY A 103 -0.89 -7.30 -7.03
C GLY A 103 -1.47 -6.37 -5.96
N SER A 104 -1.05 -6.55 -4.71
CA SER A 104 -1.51 -5.81 -3.54
C SER A 104 -0.78 -4.48 -3.38
N TRP A 105 -1.38 -3.54 -2.68
CA TRP A 105 -1.02 -2.13 -2.73
C TRP A 105 -0.32 -1.65 -1.47
N MET A 106 0.45 -0.58 -1.63
CA MET A 106 0.91 0.20 -0.50
C MET A 106 0.12 1.51 -0.44
N PHE A 107 -0.40 1.79 0.74
CA PHE A 107 -1.14 3.01 1.02
C PHE A 107 -0.41 3.83 2.08
N VAL A 108 -0.27 5.12 1.83
CA VAL A 108 0.31 6.09 2.75
C VAL A 108 -0.65 7.26 2.81
N GLY A 109 -1.37 7.39 3.93
CA GLY A 109 -2.32 8.48 4.16
C GLY A 109 -3.78 8.16 3.85
N GLN A 110 -4.30 7.01 4.26
CA GLN A 110 -5.69 6.58 4.03
C GLN A 110 -6.75 7.26 4.95
N ASN A 111 -6.49 8.46 5.45
CA ASN A 111 -7.39 9.28 6.28
C ASN A 111 -6.84 10.71 6.45
N ASP A 112 -7.62 11.55 7.12
CA ASP A 112 -7.36 12.98 7.31
C ASP A 112 -6.08 13.25 8.13
N THR A 113 -5.66 12.29 8.96
CA THR A 113 -4.41 12.37 9.73
C THR A 113 -3.28 11.70 8.97
N ALA A 114 -2.21 12.46 8.73
CA ALA A 114 -1.14 12.05 7.83
C ALA A 114 -0.52 10.68 8.19
N GLY A 115 -0.43 9.78 7.21
CA GLY A 115 0.44 8.61 7.28
C GLY A 115 1.83 8.95 6.76
N THR A 116 2.90 8.48 7.42
CA THR A 116 4.29 8.74 7.01
C THR A 116 5.07 7.46 6.77
N TYR A 117 5.62 7.30 5.57
CA TYR A 117 6.56 6.25 5.24
C TYR A 117 7.95 6.84 4.93
N ASN A 118 8.98 6.37 5.64
CA ASN A 118 10.35 6.77 5.43
C ASN A 118 11.17 5.56 4.94
N LEU A 119 11.63 5.58 3.69
CA LEU A 119 12.64 4.65 3.18
C LEU A 119 14.01 5.30 3.30
N ALA A 120 14.50 5.36 4.53
CA ALA A 120 15.73 6.08 4.91
C ALA A 120 16.23 5.60 6.28
N ASN A 121 17.47 5.94 6.63
CA ASN A 121 17.97 5.74 7.99
C ASN A 121 17.44 6.86 8.90
N THR A 122 16.33 6.60 9.58
CA THR A 122 15.65 7.56 10.46
C THR A 122 16.28 7.72 11.84
N GLY A 123 17.23 6.85 12.20
CA GLY A 123 18.02 6.98 13.43
C GLY A 123 19.09 8.07 13.34
N SER A 124 19.25 8.71 12.18
CA SER A 124 20.22 9.79 11.96
C SER A 124 19.61 10.89 11.10
N VAL A 125 19.81 12.15 11.52
CA VAL A 125 19.34 13.33 10.79
C VAL A 125 20.36 13.72 9.72
N ALA A 126 19.87 14.14 8.55
CA ALA A 126 20.70 14.73 7.50
C ALA A 126 20.06 16.03 6.97
N GLY A 127 20.85 16.88 6.34
CA GLY A 127 20.41 18.19 5.83
C GLY A 127 19.66 18.15 4.48
N GLY A 128 19.36 16.97 3.95
CA GLY A 128 18.68 16.80 2.65
C GLY A 128 17.16 16.96 2.72
N ILE A 129 16.49 16.83 1.56
CA ILE A 129 15.03 17.04 1.43
C ILE A 129 14.21 16.04 2.25
N THR A 130 14.78 14.89 2.61
CA THR A 130 14.11 13.92 3.49
C THR A 130 14.33 14.20 4.97
N GLY A 131 15.35 14.97 5.34
CA GLY A 131 15.76 15.18 6.73
C GLY A 131 16.46 13.98 7.39
N PHE A 132 16.62 12.86 6.68
CA PHE A 132 17.17 11.61 7.22
C PHE A 132 18.43 11.18 6.48
N ALA A 133 19.33 10.46 7.16
CA ALA A 133 20.49 9.87 6.53
C ALA A 133 20.12 8.73 5.56
N GLN A 134 21.04 8.37 4.68
CA GLN A 134 20.81 7.30 3.70
C GLN A 134 20.68 5.93 4.40
N GLY A 135 19.58 5.22 4.13
CA GLY A 135 19.38 3.82 4.50
C GLY A 135 19.81 2.85 3.39
N THR A 136 19.56 1.56 3.60
CA THR A 136 19.81 0.50 2.60
C THR A 136 18.54 -0.28 2.23
N GLY A 137 17.39 0.14 2.76
CA GLY A 137 16.12 -0.54 2.55
C GLY A 137 15.66 -0.53 1.10
N SER A 138 14.93 -1.58 0.71
CA SER A 138 14.27 -1.70 -0.59
C SER A 138 12.82 -2.13 -0.43
N LEU A 139 11.90 -1.48 -1.13
CA LEU A 139 10.48 -1.82 -1.12
C LEU A 139 10.00 -2.23 -2.51
N ASN A 140 9.25 -3.33 -2.57
CA ASN A 140 8.50 -3.76 -3.74
C ASN A 140 6.99 -3.68 -3.48
N ALA A 141 6.37 -2.57 -3.88
CA ALA A 141 4.92 -2.48 -4.00
C ALA A 141 4.51 -3.19 -5.30
N THR A 142 3.97 -4.40 -5.18
CA THR A 142 3.66 -5.26 -6.33
C THR A 142 2.39 -4.84 -7.09
N GLY A 143 1.63 -3.90 -6.53
CA GLY A 143 0.60 -3.13 -7.22
C GLY A 143 0.88 -1.63 -7.12
N ASN A 144 -0.11 -0.86 -6.68
CA ASN A 144 -0.01 0.60 -6.64
C ASN A 144 0.68 1.10 -5.37
N LEU A 145 1.31 2.27 -5.47
CA LEU A 145 1.70 3.09 -4.33
C LEU A 145 0.83 4.35 -4.31
N LEU A 146 0.07 4.51 -3.23
CA LEU A 146 -0.93 5.55 -3.05
C LEU A 146 -0.50 6.48 -1.92
N VAL A 147 -0.14 7.71 -2.24
CA VAL A 147 0.34 8.73 -1.28
C VAL A 147 -0.70 9.85 -1.22
N GLY A 148 -1.55 9.82 -0.19
CA GLY A 148 -2.71 10.71 -0.09
C GLY A 148 -3.64 10.54 -1.30
N ALA A 149 -4.18 9.34 -1.49
CA ALA A 149 -4.91 8.97 -2.71
C ALA A 149 -6.02 7.94 -2.43
N PHE A 150 -6.89 7.72 -3.44
CA PHE A 150 -7.95 6.70 -3.45
C PHE A 150 -8.99 6.89 -2.32
N GLY A 151 -9.66 8.04 -2.36
CA GLY A 151 -10.63 8.51 -1.38
C GLY A 151 -10.43 10.00 -1.08
N ASP A 152 -11.45 10.66 -0.55
CA ASP A 152 -11.35 12.09 -0.21
C ASP A 152 -10.66 12.30 1.15
N ASN A 153 -10.07 13.48 1.32
CA ASN A 153 -9.40 13.94 2.55
C ASN A 153 -8.26 13.00 3.01
N ARG A 154 -7.39 12.61 2.07
CA ARG A 154 -6.28 11.69 2.33
C ARG A 154 -4.97 12.45 2.42
N THR A 155 -4.20 12.32 3.51
CA THR A 155 -2.90 12.98 3.63
C THR A 155 -1.77 11.96 3.77
N GLY A 156 -0.85 11.90 2.82
CA GLY A 156 0.26 10.94 2.81
C GLY A 156 1.62 11.59 2.61
N THR A 157 2.64 11.11 3.32
CA THR A 157 4.02 11.54 3.12
C THR A 157 4.96 10.34 2.91
N VAL A 158 5.69 10.34 1.80
CA VAL A 158 6.76 9.39 1.50
C VAL A 158 8.09 10.12 1.40
N ARG A 159 9.11 9.64 2.12
CA ARG A 159 10.49 10.15 2.06
C ARG A 159 11.44 9.04 1.69
N VAL A 160 12.27 9.25 0.67
CA VAL A 160 13.19 8.24 0.13
C VAL A 160 14.61 8.79 0.12
N ASN A 161 15.47 8.19 0.95
CA ASN A 161 16.90 8.38 0.95
C ASN A 161 17.56 7.03 1.22
N THR A 162 17.76 6.23 0.19
CA THR A 162 18.26 4.86 0.31
C THR A 162 19.27 4.55 -0.79
N SER A 163 20.18 3.62 -0.54
CA SER A 163 20.98 2.97 -1.61
C SER A 163 20.20 1.89 -2.34
N GLY A 164 19.04 1.48 -1.82
CA GLY A 164 18.15 0.46 -2.38
C GLY A 164 17.17 0.98 -3.44
N THR A 165 16.14 0.17 -3.67
CA THR A 165 15.10 0.42 -4.70
C THR A 165 13.73 0.59 -4.07
N LEU A 166 12.95 1.54 -4.59
CA LEU A 166 11.51 1.61 -4.44
C LEU A 166 10.87 1.20 -5.77
N ALA A 167 10.34 -0.01 -5.85
CA ALA A 167 9.69 -0.54 -7.03
C ALA A 167 8.17 -0.51 -6.85
N VAL A 168 7.48 0.09 -7.82
CA VAL A 168 6.02 0.14 -7.91
C VAL A 168 5.61 -0.57 -9.20
N SER A 169 5.09 -1.78 -9.07
CA SER A 169 4.74 -2.63 -10.21
C SER A 169 3.43 -2.21 -10.89
N GLY A 170 2.62 -1.38 -10.23
CA GLY A 170 1.44 -0.73 -10.79
C GLY A 170 1.66 0.76 -11.03
N GLU A 171 0.84 1.58 -10.40
CA GLU A 171 0.77 3.02 -10.58
C GLU A 171 1.19 3.76 -9.30
N LEU A 172 1.77 4.94 -9.48
CA LEU A 172 2.10 5.86 -8.40
C LEU A 172 1.13 7.04 -8.42
N PHE A 173 0.40 7.22 -7.32
CA PHE A 173 -0.49 8.36 -7.10
C PHE A 173 0.04 9.20 -5.95
N ILE A 174 0.19 10.50 -6.20
CA ILE A 174 0.63 11.49 -5.21
C ILE A 174 -0.43 12.59 -5.21
N GLY A 175 -1.28 12.62 -4.19
CA GLY A 175 -2.36 13.58 -4.08
C GLY A 175 -3.45 13.36 -5.13
N ASP A 176 -4.34 12.40 -4.87
CA ASP A 176 -5.46 12.06 -5.76
C ASP A 176 -6.79 12.09 -5.00
N SER A 177 -7.81 12.70 -5.61
CA SER A 177 -9.17 12.94 -5.05
C SER A 177 -9.32 14.21 -4.21
N GLN A 178 -10.56 14.55 -3.84
CA GLN A 178 -10.89 15.85 -3.24
C GLN A 178 -10.18 16.03 -1.89
N ASN A 179 -9.52 17.19 -1.74
CA ASN A 179 -8.78 17.58 -0.52
C ASN A 179 -7.66 16.60 -0.12
N SER A 180 -7.28 15.69 -1.00
CA SER A 180 -6.19 14.76 -0.73
C SER A 180 -4.85 15.41 -1.02
N VAL A 181 -3.88 15.23 -0.12
CA VAL A 181 -2.54 15.80 -0.18
C VAL A 181 -1.52 14.67 -0.16
N GLY A 182 -0.72 14.58 -1.21
CA GLY A 182 0.40 13.65 -1.29
C GLY A 182 1.72 14.40 -1.37
N ASP A 183 2.64 14.09 -0.47
CA ASP A 183 4.01 14.60 -0.48
C ASP A 183 5.00 13.47 -0.67
N PHE A 184 5.79 13.53 -1.74
CA PHE A 184 6.79 12.53 -2.07
C PHE A 184 8.15 13.20 -2.25
N SER A 185 9.15 12.76 -1.50
CA SER A 185 10.54 13.24 -1.60
C SER A 185 11.50 12.13 -2.01
N LEU A 186 12.25 12.33 -3.09
CA LEU A 186 13.30 11.42 -3.58
C LEU A 186 14.67 12.12 -3.54
N GLU A 187 15.49 11.76 -2.55
CA GLU A 187 16.81 12.34 -2.36
C GLU A 187 17.91 11.47 -2.99
N THR A 188 17.86 10.16 -2.73
CA THR A 188 18.72 9.15 -3.37
C THR A 188 17.95 7.84 -3.55
N GLY A 189 18.50 6.92 -4.33
CA GLY A 189 17.91 5.60 -4.60
C GLY A 189 17.34 5.47 -6.01
N VAL A 190 16.73 4.33 -6.26
CA VAL A 190 16.10 3.99 -7.55
C VAL A 190 14.59 3.86 -7.34
N LEU A 191 13.81 4.77 -7.92
CA LEU A 191 12.35 4.66 -8.02
C LEU A 191 11.99 4.11 -9.39
N THR A 192 11.33 2.96 -9.44
CA THR A 192 10.73 2.44 -10.67
C THR A 192 9.21 2.40 -10.54
N VAL A 193 8.52 2.87 -11.57
CA VAL A 193 7.06 2.80 -11.66
C VAL A 193 6.71 2.13 -12.98
N ASN A 194 5.89 1.08 -12.95
CA ASN A 194 5.51 0.41 -14.17
C ASN A 194 4.54 1.28 -14.97
N ASN A 195 3.30 1.45 -14.50
CA ASN A 195 2.24 1.87 -15.40
C ASN A 195 2.07 3.38 -15.50
N LYS A 196 1.56 4.05 -14.48
CA LYS A 196 1.13 5.47 -14.49
C LYS A 196 1.76 6.24 -13.32
N ILE A 197 2.05 7.53 -13.54
CA ILE A 197 2.40 8.46 -12.46
C ILE A 197 1.40 9.62 -12.49
N LEU A 198 0.73 9.86 -11.37
CA LEU A 198 -0.14 11.02 -11.17
C LEU A 198 0.39 11.85 -10.00
N VAL A 199 0.66 13.13 -10.26
CA VAL A 199 1.04 14.12 -9.26
C VAL A 199 -0.03 15.21 -9.27
N GLY A 200 -0.90 15.23 -8.27
CA GLY A 200 -2.03 16.16 -8.19
C GLY A 200 -3.11 15.83 -9.22
N ASN A 201 -4.08 15.02 -8.82
CA ASN A 201 -5.15 14.54 -9.69
C ASN A 201 -6.53 14.65 -9.02
N ASN A 202 -7.61 14.77 -9.80
CA ASN A 202 -8.99 14.69 -9.31
C ASN A 202 -9.30 15.65 -8.14
N ARG A 203 -8.82 16.90 -8.20
CA ARG A 203 -8.92 17.92 -7.12
C ARG A 203 -8.01 17.67 -5.91
N GLY A 204 -7.07 16.74 -6.02
CA GLY A 204 -6.00 16.50 -5.08
C GLY A 204 -4.79 17.40 -5.32
N VAL A 205 -3.96 17.56 -4.30
CA VAL A 205 -2.70 18.30 -4.33
C VAL A 205 -1.54 17.32 -4.18
N GLY A 206 -0.72 17.20 -5.22
CA GLY A 206 0.43 16.32 -5.22
C GLY A 206 1.72 17.07 -5.37
N THR A 207 2.71 16.73 -4.54
CA THR A 207 4.07 17.26 -4.63
C THR A 207 5.06 16.11 -4.76
N LEU A 208 5.82 16.09 -5.85
CA LEU A 208 6.98 15.25 -6.04
C LEU A 208 8.23 16.13 -6.06
N THR A 209 9.08 16.01 -5.03
CA THR A 209 10.36 16.72 -4.94
C THR A 209 11.51 15.75 -5.12
N MET A 210 12.44 16.07 -6.01
CA MET A 210 13.60 15.23 -6.34
C MET A 210 14.89 16.05 -6.31
N SER A 211 15.82 15.68 -5.44
CA SER A 211 17.15 16.31 -5.37
C SER A 211 18.29 15.41 -5.84
N GLY A 212 18.00 14.15 -6.13
CA GLY A 212 18.96 13.14 -6.58
C GLY A 212 18.28 11.82 -6.93
N GLY A 213 19.07 10.74 -7.05
CA GLY A 213 18.55 9.41 -7.40
C GLY A 213 18.06 9.29 -8.85
N THR A 214 17.29 8.24 -9.11
CA THR A 214 16.65 7.99 -10.41
C THR A 214 15.17 7.71 -10.25
N LEU A 215 14.35 8.27 -11.14
CA LEU A 215 12.95 7.93 -11.33
C LEU A 215 12.80 7.39 -12.74
N THR A 216 12.39 6.13 -12.88
CA THR A 216 12.14 5.49 -14.17
C THR A 216 10.71 4.98 -14.24
N LYS A 217 9.93 5.52 -15.17
CA LYS A 217 8.62 4.98 -15.54
C LYS A 217 8.76 4.13 -16.79
N THR A 218 8.40 2.85 -16.73
CA THR A 218 8.75 1.87 -17.77
C THR A 218 7.59 1.44 -18.68
N GLY A 219 6.35 1.51 -18.21
CA GLY A 219 5.16 0.98 -18.87
C GLY A 219 4.50 1.94 -19.85
N GLY A 220 3.28 1.56 -20.26
CA GLY A 220 2.56 2.04 -21.44
C GLY A 220 1.77 3.35 -21.28
N ASP A 221 1.36 3.66 -20.07
CA ASP A 221 0.43 4.77 -19.78
C ASP A 221 1.20 6.07 -19.56
N GLU A 222 0.55 7.20 -19.25
CA GLU A 222 1.20 8.51 -19.22
C GLU A 222 1.60 8.98 -17.82
N THR A 223 2.34 10.08 -17.78
CA THR A 223 2.63 10.83 -16.55
C THR A 223 1.86 12.14 -16.59
N PHE A 224 1.18 12.46 -15.49
CA PHE A 224 0.48 13.74 -15.34
C PHE A 224 0.98 14.49 -14.10
N VAL A 225 1.20 15.79 -14.27
CA VAL A 225 1.46 16.74 -13.19
C VAL A 225 0.38 17.81 -13.29
N GLY A 226 -0.63 17.72 -12.42
CA GLY A 226 -1.85 18.54 -12.51
C GLY A 226 -2.81 17.98 -13.55
N ARG A 227 -3.85 17.28 -13.09
CA ARG A 227 -4.89 16.70 -13.95
C ARG A 227 -6.25 16.74 -13.25
N ASP A 228 -7.33 16.86 -14.04
CA ASP A 228 -8.72 16.74 -13.55
C ASP A 228 -9.01 17.68 -12.37
N ASN A 229 -8.60 18.95 -12.52
CA ASN A 229 -8.66 20.02 -11.50
C ASN A 229 -7.78 19.77 -10.25
N GLY A 230 -6.86 18.81 -10.29
CA GLY A 230 -5.81 18.63 -9.30
C GLY A 230 -4.64 19.59 -9.52
N THR A 231 -3.93 19.88 -8.43
CA THR A 231 -2.72 20.72 -8.43
C THR A 231 -1.49 19.83 -8.28
N GLY A 232 -0.73 19.67 -9.35
CA GLY A 232 0.51 18.90 -9.33
C GLY A 232 1.74 19.79 -9.30
N THR A 233 2.73 19.44 -8.49
CA THR A 233 4.07 20.03 -8.51
C THR A 233 5.11 18.94 -8.62
N LEU A 234 5.94 19.00 -9.66
CA LEU A 234 7.16 18.22 -9.77
C LEU A 234 8.36 19.17 -9.72
N ALA A 235 9.11 19.13 -8.63
CA ALA A 235 10.30 19.96 -8.42
C ALA A 235 11.55 19.08 -8.50
N GLN A 236 12.36 19.26 -9.55
CA GLN A 236 13.61 18.52 -9.75
C GLN A 236 14.81 19.47 -9.66
N SER A 237 15.63 19.33 -8.63
CA SER A 237 16.91 20.04 -8.47
C SER A 237 18.13 19.16 -8.76
N GLY A 238 17.94 17.83 -8.87
CA GLY A 238 18.99 16.88 -9.21
C GLY A 238 18.46 15.50 -9.62
N GLY A 239 19.38 14.56 -9.90
CA GLY A 239 19.08 13.19 -10.32
C GLY A 239 18.54 13.06 -11.75
N THR A 240 18.03 11.88 -12.11
CA THR A 240 17.56 11.56 -13.48
C THR A 240 16.10 11.09 -13.50
N VAL A 241 15.29 11.71 -14.35
CA VAL A 241 13.91 11.30 -14.63
C VAL A 241 13.84 10.72 -16.04
N THR A 242 13.40 9.46 -16.16
CA THR A 242 13.15 8.80 -17.44
C THR A 242 11.69 8.38 -17.48
N LEU A 243 10.93 8.92 -18.43
CA LEU A 243 9.53 8.59 -18.62
C LEU A 243 9.37 7.90 -19.97
N ASN A 244 8.93 6.63 -19.93
CA ASN A 244 8.35 6.02 -21.12
C ASN A 244 6.94 6.61 -21.32
N HIS A 245 6.62 7.00 -22.54
CA HIS A 245 5.41 7.75 -22.95
C HIS A 245 5.38 9.24 -22.58
N ASN A 246 4.21 9.86 -22.76
CA ASN A 246 4.02 11.30 -22.68
C ASN A 246 4.04 11.80 -21.23
N LEU A 247 4.54 13.03 -21.07
CA LEU A 247 4.36 13.85 -19.88
C LEU A 247 3.38 14.98 -20.19
N TYR A 248 2.31 15.09 -19.40
CA TYR A 248 1.37 16.20 -19.43
C TYR A 248 1.52 17.05 -18.17
N VAL A 249 1.53 18.37 -18.35
CA VAL A 249 1.59 19.35 -17.26
C VAL A 249 0.41 20.31 -17.42
N GLY A 250 -0.43 20.37 -16.39
CA GLY A 250 -1.69 21.13 -16.37
C GLY A 250 -1.68 22.33 -15.43
#